data_AF-A0A4Q7VVL1-F1
#
_entry.id   AF-A0A4Q7VVL1-F1
#
_cell.length_a   1.000
_cell.length_b   1.000
_cell.length_c   1.000
_cell.angle_alpha   90.00
_cell.angle_beta   90.00
_cell.angle_gamma   90.00
#
_symmetry.space_group_name_H-M   'P 1'
#
loop_
_entity.id
_entity.type
_entity.pdbx_description
1 polymer ?
#
loop_
_entity_poly.entity_id
_entity_poly.type
_entity_poly.pdbx_seq_one_letter_code
_entity_poly.pdbx_strand_id
1 'polypeptide(L)'
;MDSLIAAAGRALAAGDALSALKRVALRNDPPALALRGIAMAQLGELARARELLRRAARGFGSHEALARARCVVAEAEVALAMRDLGGAPRTLAAAAAALDARADSVNATHARLIAVRRLLLLGRIDEAAAALAGLDTRRLASPSLTAVAELAAAEIALRKLCTGPANAALLRAQAAAERARVPALMAEVAEMQSVLDRPAARRWQAGDEAPLRLAEVEALFASGALVVDACRRGLRSGGAWWSLARRPVLFSLARALAEGWPGDVDRDALIARAFRTQRPDETHRARLRVEIGRLRALIAPQARIEATERGYALVPLGRSGCAPVPGGERGVVVLVPPIEGEEASLQALLADGAAWSTSALALALGESQRTVQRALADLEAAGKVRAIGRARSQRWLSVPLAGFTTILLLPPSLPLA
;
A
#
# COMPACT_ATOMS: atom_id res chain seq x y z
N MET A 1 4.98 31.02 31.11
CA MET A 1 4.56 29.67 30.69
C MET A 1 4.41 28.82 31.94
N ASP A 2 3.29 28.13 32.11
CA ASP A 2 3.00 27.28 33.27
C ASP A 2 4.05 26.17 33.43
N SER A 3 4.67 26.06 34.61
CA SER A 3 5.78 25.14 34.88
C SER A 3 5.38 23.67 34.73
N LEU A 4 4.13 23.33 35.06
CA LEU A 4 3.60 21.97 34.94
C LEU A 4 3.39 21.57 33.48
N ILE A 5 2.87 22.50 32.65
CA ILE A 5 2.71 22.29 31.21
C ILE A 5 4.06 22.08 30.54
N ALA A 6 5.07 22.90 30.87
CA ALA A 6 6.42 22.76 30.33
C ALA A 6 7.08 21.43 30.75
N ALA A 7 6.91 21.03 32.01
CA ALA A 7 7.45 19.76 32.51
C ALA A 7 6.74 18.55 31.88
N ALA A 8 5.42 18.60 31.70
CA ALA A 8 4.68 17.56 31.01
C ALA A 8 5.06 17.46 29.52
N GLY A 9 5.27 18.59 28.84
CA GLY A 9 5.77 18.61 27.46
C GLY A 9 7.15 17.95 27.33
N ARG A 10 8.08 18.22 28.25
CA ARG A 10 9.39 17.54 28.28
C ARG A 10 9.27 16.04 28.54
N ALA A 11 8.40 15.63 29.45
CA ALA A 11 8.14 14.21 29.71
C ALA A 11 7.63 13.49 28.45
N LEU A 12 6.68 14.10 27.72
CA LEU A 12 6.18 13.53 26.46
C LEU A 12 7.23 13.47 25.35
N ALA A 13 8.10 14.47 25.26
CA ALA A 13 9.21 14.46 24.30
C ALA A 13 10.20 13.32 24.59
N ALA A 14 10.30 12.87 25.84
CA ALA A 14 11.08 11.71 26.25
C ALA A 14 10.29 10.38 26.23
N GLY A 15 9.02 10.39 25.79
CA GLY A 15 8.15 9.21 25.77
C GLY A 15 7.55 8.80 27.13
N ASP A 16 7.69 9.63 28.17
CA ASP A 16 7.15 9.36 29.51
C ASP A 16 5.71 9.91 29.65
N ALA A 17 4.78 9.21 29.01
CA ALA A 17 3.36 9.54 29.02
C ALA A 17 2.76 9.55 30.43
N LEU A 18 3.17 8.61 31.30
CA LEU A 18 2.62 8.49 32.66
C LEU A 18 3.03 9.68 33.53
N SER A 19 4.29 10.09 33.49
CA SER A 19 4.73 11.27 34.24
C SER A 19 4.14 12.56 33.68
N ALA A 20 3.88 12.64 32.37
CA ALA A 20 3.12 13.76 31.81
C ALA A 20 1.70 13.81 32.41
N LEU A 21 0.98 12.68 32.41
CA LEU A 21 -0.37 12.59 32.97
C LEU A 21 -0.42 12.95 34.46
N LYS A 22 0.54 12.51 35.28
CA LYS A 22 0.62 12.91 36.70
C LYS A 22 0.60 14.43 36.91
N ARG A 23 1.07 15.21 35.94
CA ARG A 23 1.16 16.68 36.02
C ARG A 23 -0.08 17.40 35.50
N VAL A 24 -0.81 16.80 34.55
CA VAL A 24 -1.92 17.48 33.83
C VAL A 24 -3.28 16.78 33.92
N ALA A 25 -3.38 15.61 34.58
CA ALA A 25 -4.59 14.77 34.60
C ALA A 25 -5.87 15.52 35.02
N LEU A 26 -5.78 16.36 36.04
CA LEU A 26 -6.93 17.05 36.66
C LEU A 26 -7.30 18.38 36.00
N ARG A 27 -6.52 18.85 35.03
CA ARG A 27 -6.66 20.18 34.44
C ARG A 27 -7.44 20.14 33.14
N ASN A 28 -8.39 21.04 32.94
CA ASN A 28 -9.25 21.06 31.74
C ASN A 28 -9.01 22.24 30.80
N ASP A 29 -7.96 23.03 31.03
CA ASP A 29 -7.52 24.07 30.09
C ASP A 29 -6.98 23.48 28.77
N PRO A 30 -7.01 24.24 27.65
CA PRO A 30 -6.62 23.73 26.34
C PRO A 30 -5.19 23.16 26.27
N PRO A 31 -4.14 23.79 26.84
CA PRO A 31 -2.82 23.19 26.94
C PRO A 31 -2.79 21.82 27.65
N ALA A 32 -3.45 21.71 28.80
CA ALA A 32 -3.54 20.44 29.53
C ALA A 32 -4.31 19.36 28.75
N LEU A 33 -5.39 19.72 28.06
CA LEU A 33 -6.12 18.82 27.16
C LEU A 33 -5.22 18.31 26.02
N ALA A 34 -4.42 19.19 25.40
CA ALA A 34 -3.52 18.83 24.32
C ALA A 34 -2.46 17.81 24.78
N LEU A 35 -1.80 18.08 25.91
CA LEU A 35 -0.77 17.17 26.45
C LEU A 35 -1.36 15.83 26.91
N ARG A 36 -2.56 15.82 27.52
CA ARG A 36 -3.27 14.57 27.82
C ARG A 36 -3.61 13.80 26.55
N GLY A 37 -4.02 14.49 25.49
CA GLY A 37 -4.29 13.88 24.19
C GLY A 37 -3.06 13.15 23.63
N ILE A 38 -1.90 13.82 23.63
CA ILE A 38 -0.63 13.23 23.17
C ILE A 38 -0.23 12.04 24.06
N ALA A 39 -0.36 12.16 25.38
CA ALA A 39 -0.07 11.07 26.30
C ALA A 39 -0.95 9.83 26.04
N MET A 40 -2.25 10.04 25.82
CA MET A 40 -3.19 8.96 25.48
C MET A 40 -2.82 8.29 24.15
N ALA A 41 -2.35 9.06 23.16
CA ALA A 41 -1.88 8.51 21.89
C ALA A 41 -0.65 7.62 22.08
N GLN A 42 0.34 8.04 22.89
CA GLN A 42 1.52 7.24 23.22
C GLN A 42 1.18 5.94 23.97
N LEU A 43 0.05 5.91 24.69
CA LEU A 43 -0.46 4.73 25.39
C LEU A 43 -1.38 3.85 24.52
N GLY A 44 -1.63 4.22 23.25
CA GLY A 44 -2.51 3.48 22.34
C GLY A 44 -4.00 3.82 22.46
N GLU A 45 -4.39 4.75 23.34
CA GLU A 45 -5.78 5.19 23.56
C GLU A 45 -6.21 6.22 22.50
N LEU A 46 -6.17 5.84 21.23
CA LEU A 46 -6.29 6.74 20.08
C LEU A 46 -7.64 7.48 20.01
N ALA A 47 -8.75 6.80 20.29
CA ALA A 47 -10.07 7.42 20.25
C ALA A 47 -10.19 8.55 21.30
N ARG A 48 -9.65 8.31 22.51
CA ARG A 48 -9.64 9.29 23.59
C ARG A 48 -8.67 10.44 23.29
N ALA A 49 -7.49 10.12 22.77
CA ALA A 49 -6.50 11.10 22.34
C ALA A 49 -7.10 12.11 21.35
N ARG A 50 -7.79 11.60 20.32
CA ARG A 50 -8.43 12.42 19.29
C ARG A 50 -9.47 13.38 19.85
N GLU A 51 -10.33 12.91 20.75
CA GLU A 51 -11.34 13.77 21.38
C GLU A 51 -10.71 14.88 22.22
N LEU A 52 -9.68 14.56 23.01
CA LEU A 52 -8.96 15.55 23.81
C LEU A 52 -8.27 16.60 22.93
N LEU A 53 -7.63 16.20 21.83
CA LEU A 53 -6.97 17.12 20.89
C LEU A 53 -7.96 18.04 20.17
N ARG A 54 -9.13 17.52 19.78
CA ARG A 54 -10.22 18.33 19.20
C ARG A 54 -10.79 19.34 20.18
N ARG A 55 -10.95 18.94 21.44
CA ARG A 55 -11.39 19.86 22.51
C ARG A 55 -10.34 20.94 22.79
N ALA A 56 -9.07 20.56 22.84
CA ALA A 56 -7.97 21.51 22.99
C ALA A 56 -7.96 22.52 21.84
N ALA A 57 -7.99 22.05 20.58
CA ALA A 57 -8.00 22.91 19.40
C ALA A 57 -9.15 23.93 19.40
N ARG A 58 -10.35 23.50 19.84
CA ARG A 58 -11.54 24.38 19.98
C ARG A 58 -11.43 25.37 21.14
N GLY A 59 -10.68 25.03 22.19
CA GLY A 59 -10.53 25.87 23.38
C GLY A 59 -9.47 26.97 23.22
N PHE A 60 -8.55 26.86 22.27
CA PHE A 60 -7.54 27.90 22.00
C PHE A 60 -8.14 29.13 21.30
N GLY A 61 -7.84 30.32 21.81
CA GLY A 61 -8.32 31.58 21.28
C GLY A 61 -7.70 32.00 19.93
N SER A 62 -8.15 33.13 19.37
CA SER A 62 -7.63 33.68 18.11
C SER A 62 -6.12 33.97 18.17
N HIS A 63 -5.63 34.48 19.30
CA HIS A 63 -4.23 34.79 19.56
C HIS A 63 -3.35 33.54 19.76
N GLU A 64 -3.94 32.37 20.03
CA GLU A 64 -3.23 31.11 20.27
C GLU A 64 -3.18 30.22 19.02
N ALA A 65 -3.13 30.85 17.84
CA ALA A 65 -3.15 30.17 16.54
C ALA A 65 -2.06 29.09 16.39
N LEU A 66 -0.88 29.30 16.99
CA LEU A 66 0.21 28.33 16.99
C LEU A 66 -0.17 27.04 17.75
N ALA A 67 -0.70 27.18 18.97
CA ALA A 67 -1.09 26.05 19.80
C ALA A 67 -2.27 25.28 19.18
N ARG A 68 -3.22 26.00 18.60
CA ARG A 68 -4.32 25.42 17.82
C ARG A 68 -3.79 24.61 16.63
N ALA A 69 -2.86 25.15 15.85
CA ALA A 69 -2.28 24.45 14.70
C ALA A 69 -1.54 23.18 15.12
N ARG A 70 -0.76 23.20 16.21
CA ARG A 70 -0.12 22.00 16.79
C ARG A 70 -1.12 20.92 17.17
N CYS A 71 -2.27 21.30 17.75
CA CYS A 71 -3.33 20.34 18.07
C CYS A 71 -3.95 19.72 16.83
N VAL A 72 -4.09 20.48 15.74
CA VAL A 72 -4.57 19.95 14.45
C VAL A 72 -3.57 18.94 13.89
N VAL A 73 -2.26 19.22 13.95
CA VAL A 73 -1.22 18.27 13.49
C VAL A 73 -1.25 16.98 14.31
N ALA A 74 -1.29 17.08 15.65
CA ALA A 74 -1.39 15.92 16.52
C ALA A 74 -2.70 15.12 16.31
N GLU A 75 -3.83 15.79 16.08
CA GLU A 75 -5.10 15.12 15.77
C GLU A 75 -5.05 14.37 14.45
N ALA A 76 -4.38 14.94 13.44
CA ALA A 76 -4.20 14.31 12.14
C ALA A 76 -3.30 13.07 12.23
N GLU A 77 -2.26 13.08 13.06
CA GLU A 77 -1.41 11.91 13.32
C GLU A 77 -2.22 10.78 13.97
N VAL A 78 -3.01 11.12 15.00
CA VAL A 78 -3.91 10.14 15.64
C VAL A 78 -4.94 9.60 14.65
N ALA A 79 -5.53 10.45 13.80
CA ALA A 79 -6.48 10.01 12.78
C ALA A 79 -5.84 9.06 11.76
N LEU A 80 -4.59 9.31 11.37
CA LEU A 80 -3.81 8.44 10.49
C LEU A 80 -3.54 7.06 11.14
N ALA A 81 -3.17 7.05 12.43
CA ALA A 81 -2.96 5.82 13.19
C ALA A 81 -4.26 5.01 13.34
N MET A 82 -5.40 5.68 13.48
CA MET A 82 -6.73 5.06 13.50
C MET A 82 -7.24 4.65 12.11
N ARG A 83 -6.45 4.82 11.05
CA ARG A 83 -6.85 4.62 9.65
C ARG A 83 -8.16 5.35 9.32
N ASP A 84 -8.38 6.53 9.91
CA ASP A 84 -9.49 7.42 9.55
C ASP A 84 -9.00 8.44 8.51
N LEU A 85 -9.05 8.03 7.25
CA LEU A 85 -8.48 8.78 6.13
C LEU A 85 -9.47 9.80 5.54
N GLY A 86 -10.69 9.89 6.06
CA GLY A 86 -11.74 10.81 5.59
C GLY A 86 -11.58 12.26 6.05
N GLY A 87 -10.63 12.54 6.95
CA GLY A 87 -10.35 13.89 7.46
C GLY A 87 -9.97 14.89 6.35
N ALA A 88 -10.18 16.18 6.62
CA ALA A 88 -10.02 17.27 5.65
C ALA A 88 -8.53 17.62 5.39
N PRO A 89 -7.95 17.29 4.22
CA PRO A 89 -6.55 17.60 3.91
C PRO A 89 -6.26 19.11 3.92
N ARG A 90 -7.26 19.92 3.59
CA ARG A 90 -7.19 21.39 3.62
C ARG A 90 -6.91 21.93 5.03
N THR A 91 -7.49 21.32 6.06
CA THR A 91 -7.29 21.74 7.45
C THR A 91 -5.86 21.49 7.90
N LEU A 92 -5.28 20.34 7.53
CA LEU A 92 -3.89 20.01 7.82
C LEU A 92 -2.92 20.93 7.06
N ALA A 93 -3.20 21.20 5.77
CA ALA A 93 -2.41 22.15 4.98
C ALA A 93 -2.45 23.57 5.55
N ALA A 94 -3.63 24.05 5.99
CA ALA A 94 -3.76 25.34 6.65
C ALA A 94 -3.00 25.40 7.98
N ALA A 95 -3.01 24.31 8.76
CA ALA A 95 -2.22 24.23 9.98
C ALA A 95 -0.71 24.27 9.69
N ALA A 96 -0.24 23.55 8.66
CA ALA A 96 1.16 23.60 8.23
C ALA A 96 1.59 25.02 7.83
N ALA A 97 0.79 25.73 7.03
CA ALA A 97 1.06 27.10 6.63
C ALA A 97 1.07 28.07 7.83
N ALA A 98 0.15 27.89 8.79
CA ALA A 98 0.10 28.71 10.00
C ALA A 98 1.30 28.50 10.93
N LEU A 99 1.89 27.29 10.92
CA LEU A 99 3.11 26.92 11.65
C LEU A 99 4.36 27.51 10.97
N ASP A 100 4.49 27.38 9.65
CA ASP A 100 5.60 27.98 8.88
C ASP A 100 5.63 29.50 9.05
N ALA A 101 4.47 30.17 8.96
CA ALA A 101 4.35 31.62 9.16
C ALA A 101 4.81 32.09 10.56
N ARG A 102 4.98 31.17 11.51
CA ARG A 102 5.44 31.43 12.88
C ARG A 102 6.76 30.72 13.20
N ALA A 103 7.52 30.32 12.17
CA ALA A 103 8.81 29.65 12.26
C ALA A 103 8.80 28.31 13.05
N ASP A 104 7.65 27.64 13.14
CA ASP A 104 7.55 26.28 13.70
C ASP A 104 7.70 25.22 12.60
N SER A 105 8.90 25.21 12.00
CA SER A 105 9.24 24.38 10.85
C SER A 105 9.15 22.88 11.14
N VAL A 106 9.40 22.46 12.39
CA VAL A 106 9.34 21.07 12.82
C VAL A 106 7.91 20.54 12.72
N ASN A 107 6.94 21.23 13.33
CA ASN A 107 5.54 20.81 13.27
C ASN A 107 4.94 20.99 11.87
N ALA A 108 5.35 22.02 11.13
CA ALA A 108 4.92 22.21 9.74
C ALA A 108 5.39 21.06 8.84
N THR A 109 6.64 20.61 9.01
CA THR A 109 7.18 19.45 8.30
C THR A 109 6.48 18.17 8.73
N HIS A 110 6.25 17.97 10.02
CA HIS A 110 5.49 16.83 10.53
C HIS A 110 4.10 16.77 9.88
N ALA A 111 3.40 17.90 9.79
CA ALA A 111 2.11 17.98 9.10
C ALA A 111 2.17 17.54 7.63
N ARG A 112 3.22 17.94 6.90
CA ARG A 112 3.43 17.50 5.51
C ARG A 112 3.77 16.02 5.41
N LEU A 113 4.55 15.47 6.34
CA LEU A 113 4.84 14.02 6.40
C LEU A 113 3.60 13.19 6.71
N ILE A 114 2.70 13.66 7.59
CA ILE A 114 1.38 13.03 7.79
C ILE A 114 0.60 12.99 6.46
N ALA A 115 0.64 14.08 5.68
CA ALA A 115 -0.03 14.12 4.38
C ALA A 115 0.58 13.11 3.38
N VAL A 116 1.91 12.97 3.35
CA VAL A 116 2.61 11.93 2.55
C VAL A 116 2.17 10.53 2.98
N ARG A 117 2.22 10.20 4.28
CA ARG A 117 1.79 8.88 4.79
C ARG A 117 0.32 8.59 4.48
N ARG A 118 -0.56 9.60 4.54
CA ARG A 118 -1.95 9.47 4.11
C ARG A 118 -2.07 9.09 2.63
N LEU A 119 -1.28 9.70 1.74
CA LEU A 119 -1.27 9.37 0.32
C LEU A 119 -0.80 7.93 0.08
N LEU A 120 0.20 7.45 0.85
CA LEU A 120 0.67 6.06 0.79
C LEU A 120 -0.41 5.06 1.19
N LEU A 121 -1.12 5.30 2.31
CA LEU A 121 -2.25 4.46 2.73
C LEU A 121 -3.41 4.45 1.74
N LEU A 122 -3.56 5.51 0.95
CA LEU A 122 -4.56 5.61 -0.12
C LEU A 122 -4.08 5.01 -1.46
N GLY A 123 -2.87 4.47 -1.54
CA GLY A 123 -2.30 3.93 -2.77
C GLY A 123 -1.89 4.99 -3.81
N ARG A 124 -1.84 6.28 -3.43
CA ARG A 124 -1.49 7.40 -4.33
C ARG A 124 0.02 7.64 -4.37
N ILE A 125 0.74 6.67 -4.92
CA ILE A 125 2.21 6.59 -4.82
C ILE A 125 2.91 7.77 -5.50
N ASP A 126 2.43 8.22 -6.66
CA ASP A 126 3.05 9.33 -7.38
C ASP A 126 2.79 10.69 -6.71
N GLU A 127 1.58 10.91 -6.18
CA GLU A 127 1.28 12.08 -5.35
C GLU A 127 2.14 12.08 -4.08
N ALA A 128 2.32 10.93 -3.43
CA ALA A 128 3.18 10.80 -2.26
C ALA A 128 4.65 11.10 -2.59
N ALA A 129 5.15 10.60 -3.72
CA ALA A 129 6.50 10.87 -4.19
C ALA A 129 6.72 12.36 -4.49
N ALA A 130 5.78 13.01 -5.19
CA ALA A 130 5.84 14.43 -5.47
C ALA A 130 5.80 15.28 -4.18
N ALA A 131 4.91 14.92 -3.24
CA ALA A 131 4.80 15.61 -1.96
C ALA A 131 6.06 15.44 -1.10
N LEU A 132 6.68 14.26 -1.09
CA LEU A 132 7.92 13.99 -0.37
C LEU A 132 9.11 14.72 -1.01
N ALA A 133 9.20 14.76 -2.35
CA ALA A 133 10.24 15.48 -3.06
C ALA A 133 10.19 17.01 -2.83
N GLY A 134 8.99 17.55 -2.57
CA GLY A 134 8.81 18.95 -2.18
C GLY A 134 9.27 19.26 -0.76
N LEU A 135 9.61 18.25 0.06
CA LEU A 135 10.25 18.45 1.36
C LEU A 135 11.76 18.55 1.18
N ASP A 136 12.37 19.59 1.76
CA ASP A 136 13.83 19.62 1.90
C ASP A 136 14.27 18.65 3.01
N THR A 137 14.27 17.36 2.68
CA THR A 137 14.61 16.26 3.58
C THR A 137 16.05 16.36 4.10
N ARG A 138 16.93 17.05 3.37
CA ARG A 138 18.34 17.27 3.74
C ARG A 138 18.51 18.35 4.81
N ARG A 139 17.52 19.25 4.97
CA ARG A 139 17.50 20.29 6.01
C ARG A 139 16.67 19.92 7.25
N LEU A 140 16.24 18.66 7.36
CA LEU A 140 15.51 18.21 8.53
C LEU A 140 16.42 18.16 9.76
N ALA A 141 16.23 19.12 10.66
CA ALA A 141 16.99 19.18 11.92
C ALA A 141 16.58 18.09 12.94
N SER A 142 15.40 17.47 12.77
CA SER A 142 14.88 16.46 13.70
C SER A 142 15.15 15.03 13.21
N PRO A 143 15.93 14.22 13.95
CA PRO A 143 16.19 12.82 13.60
C PRO A 143 14.92 11.97 13.46
N SER A 144 13.89 12.23 14.26
CA SER A 144 12.62 11.49 14.16
C SER A 144 11.87 11.79 12.86
N LEU A 145 11.87 13.06 12.42
CA LEU A 145 11.25 13.43 11.14
C LEU A 145 12.05 12.93 9.95
N THR A 146 13.38 12.89 10.06
CA THR A 146 14.23 12.24 9.04
C THR A 146 13.88 10.75 8.93
N ALA A 147 13.75 10.03 10.04
CA ALA A 147 13.37 8.62 10.01
C ALA A 147 12.01 8.40 9.33
N VAL A 148 11.00 9.21 9.66
CA VAL A 148 9.67 9.14 9.03
C VAL A 148 9.72 9.46 7.53
N ALA A 149 10.51 10.47 7.12
CA ALA A 149 10.68 10.82 5.71
C ALA A 149 11.35 9.69 4.91
N GLU A 150 12.38 9.06 5.49
CA GLU A 150 13.10 7.95 4.86
C GLU A 150 12.26 6.65 4.83
N LEU A 151 11.44 6.38 5.85
CA LEU A 151 10.44 5.31 5.81
C LEU A 151 9.43 5.53 4.67
N ALA A 152 8.93 6.77 4.50
CA ALA A 152 8.05 7.10 3.38
C ALA A 152 8.76 6.92 2.03
N ALA A 153 10.04 7.33 1.91
CA ALA A 153 10.84 7.12 0.70
C ALA A 153 11.03 5.62 0.39
N ALA A 154 11.30 4.81 1.42
CA ALA A 154 11.41 3.37 1.29
C ALA A 154 10.09 2.75 0.80
N GLU A 155 8.96 3.08 1.42
CA GLU A 155 7.65 2.57 1.00
C GLU A 155 7.33 2.95 -0.46
N ILE A 156 7.57 4.21 -0.86
CA ILE A 156 7.40 4.66 -2.24
C ILE A 156 8.23 3.80 -3.20
N ALA A 157 9.52 3.59 -2.87
CA ALA A 157 10.41 2.78 -3.69
C ALA A 157 9.95 1.32 -3.78
N LEU A 158 9.53 0.71 -2.66
CA LEU A 158 8.98 -0.65 -2.64
C LEU A 158 7.72 -0.77 -3.50
N ARG A 159 6.80 0.20 -3.42
CA ARG A 159 5.56 0.22 -4.20
C ARG A 159 5.79 0.40 -5.70
N LYS A 160 6.90 1.06 -6.07
CA LYS A 160 7.41 1.16 -7.45
C LYS A 160 8.28 -0.03 -7.87
N LEU A 161 8.51 -0.99 -6.97
CA LEU A 161 9.39 -2.14 -7.15
C LEU A 161 10.84 -1.74 -7.50
N CYS A 162 11.35 -0.73 -6.81
CA CYS A 162 12.76 -0.30 -6.87
C CYS A 162 13.46 -0.69 -5.56
N THR A 163 13.96 -1.92 -5.46
CA THR A 163 14.44 -2.48 -4.18
C THR A 163 15.78 -1.89 -3.73
N GLY A 164 16.66 -1.51 -4.66
CA GLY A 164 17.91 -0.81 -4.35
C GLY A 164 17.68 0.53 -3.63
N PRO A 165 16.92 1.47 -4.20
CA PRO A 165 16.54 2.71 -3.53
C PRO A 165 15.79 2.50 -2.21
N ALA A 166 14.93 1.48 -2.12
CA ALA A 166 14.24 1.15 -0.88
C ALA A 166 15.21 0.75 0.24
N ASN A 167 16.16 -0.15 -0.04
CA ASN A 167 17.21 -0.53 0.91
C ASN A 167 18.04 0.67 1.38
N ALA A 168 18.45 1.53 0.45
CA ALA A 168 19.23 2.72 0.80
C ALA A 168 18.44 3.68 1.71
N ALA A 169 17.14 3.85 1.48
CA ALA A 169 16.27 4.64 2.33
C ALA A 169 16.09 4.01 3.71
N LEU A 170 15.90 2.68 3.80
CA LEU A 170 15.79 1.98 5.08
C LEU A 170 17.05 2.09 5.94
N LEU A 171 18.24 2.06 5.33
CA LEU A 171 19.50 2.29 6.06
C LEU A 171 19.56 3.71 6.67
N ARG A 172 19.12 4.73 5.91
CA ARG A 172 19.04 6.11 6.42
C ARG A 172 17.96 6.25 7.50
N ALA A 173 16.83 5.57 7.34
CA ALA A 173 15.76 5.54 8.34
C ALA A 173 16.23 4.91 9.65
N GLN A 174 16.95 3.79 9.59
CA GLN A 174 17.54 3.13 10.77
C GLN A 174 18.48 4.06 11.53
N ALA A 175 19.46 4.65 10.83
CA ALA A 175 20.42 5.57 11.44
C ALA A 175 19.75 6.83 12.04
N ALA A 176 18.63 7.28 11.45
CA ALA A 176 17.85 8.39 11.98
C ALA A 176 17.02 7.99 13.22
N ALA A 177 16.41 6.80 13.21
CA ALA A 177 15.64 6.25 14.32
C ALA A 177 16.52 6.00 15.55
N GLU A 178 17.72 5.45 15.37
CA GLU A 178 18.71 5.25 16.43
C GLU A 178 19.13 6.57 17.08
N ARG A 179 19.43 7.60 16.27
CA ARG A 179 19.73 8.95 16.78
C ARG A 179 18.55 9.58 17.51
N ALA A 180 17.32 9.32 17.04
CA ALA A 180 16.10 9.81 17.68
C ALA A 180 15.82 9.09 19.01
N ARG A 181 16.35 7.87 19.21
CA ARG A 181 16.10 7.01 20.38
C ARG A 181 14.60 6.77 20.63
N VAL A 182 13.84 6.58 19.55
CA VAL A 182 12.39 6.30 19.62
C VAL A 182 12.16 4.83 19.29
N PRO A 183 11.86 3.97 20.27
CA PRO A 183 11.68 2.53 20.05
C PRO A 183 10.61 2.20 18.99
N ALA A 184 9.52 2.97 18.96
CA ALA A 184 8.47 2.79 17.97
C ALA A 184 8.96 3.00 16.53
N LEU A 185 9.85 3.98 16.29
CA LEU A 185 10.43 4.20 14.96
C LEU A 185 11.39 3.08 14.57
N MET A 186 12.19 2.57 15.53
CA MET A 186 13.06 1.42 15.28
C MET A 186 12.24 0.17 14.92
N ALA A 187 11.10 -0.05 15.59
CA ALA A 187 10.18 -1.13 15.26
C ALA A 187 9.55 -0.97 13.87
N GLU A 188 9.12 0.25 13.49
CA GLU A 188 8.62 0.52 12.13
C GLU A 188 9.69 0.22 11.05
N VAL A 189 10.95 0.60 11.29
CA VAL A 189 12.06 0.29 10.37
C VAL A 189 12.30 -1.21 10.27
N ALA A 190 12.35 -1.91 11.40
CA ALA A 190 12.56 -3.36 11.44
C ALA A 190 11.43 -4.13 10.72
N GLU A 191 10.17 -3.72 10.90
CA GLU A 191 9.04 -4.34 10.19
C GLU A 191 9.19 -4.14 8.67
N MET A 192 9.50 -2.91 8.21
CA MET A 192 9.66 -2.63 6.79
C MET A 192 10.91 -3.30 6.18
N GLN A 193 11.97 -3.52 6.95
CA GLN A 193 13.09 -4.36 6.52
C GLN A 193 12.64 -5.80 6.31
N SER A 194 11.87 -6.37 7.26
CA SER A 194 11.38 -7.75 7.13
C SER A 194 10.46 -7.96 5.91
N VAL A 195 9.78 -6.91 5.44
CA VAL A 195 8.97 -6.92 4.21
C VAL A 195 9.80 -7.26 2.96
N LEU A 196 11.08 -6.89 2.91
CA LEU A 196 11.98 -7.22 1.80
C LEU A 196 12.40 -8.70 1.78
N ASP A 197 12.48 -9.32 2.94
CA ASP A 197 12.91 -10.71 3.08
C ASP A 197 11.79 -11.73 2.89
N ARG A 198 10.54 -11.29 3.03
CA ARG A 198 9.35 -12.12 2.82
C ARG A 198 9.10 -12.35 1.32
N PRO A 199 8.68 -13.57 0.92
CA PRO A 199 8.17 -13.82 -0.43
C PRO A 199 7.04 -12.83 -0.81
N ALA A 200 7.09 -12.28 -2.01
CA ALA A 200 6.12 -11.32 -2.53
C ALA A 200 5.17 -11.93 -3.55
N ALA A 201 5.61 -12.99 -4.22
CA ALA A 201 4.88 -13.71 -5.25
C ALA A 201 5.50 -15.09 -5.45
N ARG A 202 4.92 -15.89 -6.34
CA ARG A 202 5.47 -17.15 -6.81
C ARG A 202 5.66 -17.09 -8.31
N ARG A 203 6.80 -17.56 -8.79
CA ARG A 203 7.07 -17.76 -10.21
C ARG A 203 6.49 -19.11 -10.61
N TRP A 204 5.66 -19.12 -11.65
CA TRP A 204 5.24 -20.33 -12.35
C TRP A 204 5.84 -20.33 -13.75
N GLN A 205 6.55 -21.40 -14.10
CA GLN A 205 7.12 -21.59 -15.43
C GLN A 205 7.28 -23.08 -15.75
N ALA A 206 6.68 -23.55 -16.84
CA ALA A 206 6.83 -24.93 -17.34
C ALA A 206 6.57 -26.03 -16.28
N GLY A 207 5.62 -25.80 -15.36
CA GLY A 207 5.29 -26.75 -14.29
C GLY A 207 6.07 -26.57 -12.98
N ASP A 208 7.11 -25.72 -12.98
CA ASP A 208 7.88 -25.39 -11.77
C ASP A 208 7.32 -24.14 -11.08
N GLU A 209 7.12 -24.25 -9.76
CA GLU A 209 6.70 -23.15 -8.90
C GLU A 209 7.78 -22.80 -7.87
N ALA A 210 8.16 -21.54 -7.77
CA ALA A 210 9.16 -21.07 -6.80
C ALA A 210 8.77 -19.73 -6.16
N PRO A 211 8.94 -19.53 -4.84
CA PRO A 211 8.70 -18.24 -4.21
C PRO A 211 9.72 -17.20 -4.69
N LEU A 212 9.27 -15.96 -4.88
CA LEU A 212 10.11 -14.82 -5.23
C LEU A 212 9.98 -13.70 -4.19
N ARG A 213 11.10 -13.16 -3.74
CA ARG A 213 11.19 -11.90 -2.99
C ARG A 213 11.08 -10.70 -3.92
N LEU A 214 10.89 -9.50 -3.36
CA LEU A 214 10.71 -8.27 -4.16
C LEU A 214 11.88 -8.00 -5.13
N ALA A 215 13.13 -8.25 -4.71
CA ALA A 215 14.31 -8.04 -5.56
C ALA A 215 14.35 -9.03 -6.74
N GLU A 216 13.89 -10.26 -6.54
CA GLU A 216 13.82 -11.27 -7.59
C GLU A 216 12.68 -10.98 -8.57
N VAL A 217 11.58 -10.40 -8.11
CA VAL A 217 10.51 -9.89 -8.99
C VAL A 217 11.01 -8.69 -9.81
N GLU A 218 11.77 -7.76 -9.20
CA GLU A 218 12.41 -6.65 -9.93
C GLU A 218 13.35 -7.17 -11.02
N ALA A 219 14.21 -8.14 -10.70
CA ALA A 219 15.10 -8.79 -11.65
C ALA A 219 14.32 -9.54 -12.76
N LEU A 220 13.25 -10.24 -12.41
CA LEU A 220 12.37 -10.89 -13.37
C LEU A 220 11.78 -9.89 -14.37
N PHE A 221 11.33 -8.73 -13.91
CA PHE A 221 10.82 -7.67 -14.78
C PHE A 221 11.89 -7.06 -15.68
N ALA A 222 13.15 -7.03 -15.24
CA ALA A 222 14.30 -6.57 -16.01
C ALA A 222 14.86 -7.63 -16.99
N SER A 223 14.56 -8.92 -16.80
CA SER A 223 15.10 -10.03 -17.58
C SER A 223 14.75 -10.03 -19.07
N GLY A 224 13.69 -9.31 -19.45
CA GLY A 224 13.15 -9.34 -20.81
C GLY A 224 12.21 -10.53 -21.09
N ALA A 225 11.90 -11.35 -20.08
CA ALA A 225 10.82 -12.34 -20.16
C ALA A 225 9.45 -11.69 -20.40
N LEU A 226 8.55 -12.43 -21.06
CA LEU A 226 7.14 -12.07 -21.11
C LEU A 226 6.47 -12.52 -19.81
N VAL A 227 6.15 -11.58 -18.94
CA VAL A 227 5.57 -11.86 -17.63
C VAL A 227 4.07 -11.60 -17.65
N VAL A 228 3.28 -12.62 -17.35
CA VAL A 228 1.87 -12.45 -16.99
C VAL A 228 1.79 -12.21 -15.49
N ASP A 229 1.54 -10.96 -15.12
CA ASP A 229 1.48 -10.50 -13.73
C ASP A 229 0.05 -10.71 -13.20
N ALA A 230 -0.14 -11.76 -12.40
CA ALA A 230 -1.42 -12.03 -11.75
C ALA A 230 -1.66 -11.22 -10.47
N CYS A 231 -0.61 -10.62 -9.88
CA CYS A 231 -0.76 -9.67 -8.79
C CYS A 231 -1.49 -8.39 -9.25
N ARG A 232 -1.15 -7.89 -10.45
CA ARG A 232 -1.71 -6.64 -11.01
C ARG A 232 -2.63 -6.85 -12.22
N ARG A 233 -2.87 -8.12 -12.60
CA ARG A 233 -3.72 -8.54 -13.71
C ARG A 233 -3.34 -7.88 -15.04
N GLY A 234 -2.12 -8.09 -15.49
CA GLY A 234 -1.64 -7.55 -16.76
C GLY A 234 -0.47 -8.33 -17.34
N LEU A 235 0.07 -7.83 -18.44
CA LEU A 235 1.27 -8.38 -19.06
C LEU A 235 2.39 -7.34 -19.03
N ARG A 236 3.61 -7.82 -18.87
CA ARG A 236 4.83 -7.02 -18.93
C ARG A 236 5.84 -7.69 -19.85
N SER A 237 6.54 -6.88 -20.63
CA SER A 237 7.73 -7.29 -21.37
C SER A 237 8.69 -6.11 -21.41
N GLY A 238 9.84 -6.26 -20.77
CA GLY A 238 10.76 -5.15 -20.50
C GLY A 238 10.05 -3.97 -19.82
N GLY A 239 10.22 -2.76 -20.39
CA GLY A 239 9.60 -1.54 -19.87
C GLY A 239 8.11 -1.37 -20.19
N ALA A 240 7.53 -2.21 -21.04
CA ALA A 240 6.15 -2.04 -21.50
C ALA A 240 5.15 -2.82 -20.61
N TRP A 241 3.99 -2.21 -20.37
CA TRP A 241 2.93 -2.74 -19.52
C TRP A 241 1.57 -2.66 -20.22
N TRP A 242 0.82 -3.77 -20.19
CA TRP A 242 -0.55 -3.85 -20.70
C TRP A 242 -1.49 -4.29 -19.58
N SER A 243 -2.33 -3.38 -19.12
CA SER A 243 -3.33 -3.68 -18.10
C SER A 243 -4.48 -4.51 -18.67
N LEU A 244 -4.79 -5.64 -18.02
CA LEU A 244 -5.97 -6.46 -18.26
C LEU A 244 -6.92 -6.49 -17.06
N ALA A 245 -6.71 -5.63 -16.06
CA ALA A 245 -7.48 -5.62 -14.81
C ALA A 245 -9.00 -5.44 -15.06
N ARG A 246 -9.37 -4.63 -16.05
CA ARG A 246 -10.77 -4.40 -16.48
C ARG A 246 -11.25 -5.36 -17.57
N ARG A 247 -10.44 -6.35 -17.96
CA ARG A 247 -10.71 -7.32 -19.02
C ARG A 247 -10.49 -8.74 -18.48
N PRO A 248 -11.32 -9.20 -17.52
CA PRO A 248 -11.07 -10.43 -16.78
C PRO A 248 -11.00 -11.68 -17.67
N VAL A 249 -11.79 -11.74 -18.74
CA VAL A 249 -11.77 -12.82 -19.73
C VAL A 249 -10.43 -12.85 -20.46
N LEU A 250 -9.95 -11.71 -20.97
CA LEU A 250 -8.66 -11.65 -21.66
C LEU A 250 -7.49 -11.99 -20.72
N PHE A 251 -7.54 -11.52 -19.47
CA PHE A 251 -6.55 -11.88 -18.47
C PHE A 251 -6.55 -13.40 -18.19
N SER A 252 -7.73 -14.00 -18.05
CA SER A 252 -7.87 -15.44 -17.84
C SER A 252 -7.27 -16.26 -18.99
N LEU A 253 -7.50 -15.83 -20.24
CA LEU A 253 -6.91 -16.46 -21.42
C LEU A 253 -5.39 -16.29 -21.46
N ALA A 254 -4.89 -15.08 -21.20
CA ALA A 254 -3.45 -14.81 -21.18
C ALA A 254 -2.72 -15.64 -20.11
N ARG A 255 -3.29 -15.73 -18.90
CA ARG A 255 -2.76 -16.56 -17.81
C ARG A 255 -2.76 -18.03 -18.21
N ALA A 256 -3.86 -18.56 -18.74
CA ALA A 256 -3.94 -19.96 -19.15
C ALA A 256 -2.90 -20.33 -20.22
N LEU A 257 -2.77 -19.49 -21.25
CA LEU A 257 -1.77 -19.69 -22.32
C LEU A 257 -0.34 -19.60 -21.81
N ALA A 258 -0.05 -18.71 -20.85
CA ALA A 258 1.26 -18.57 -20.27
C ALA A 258 1.62 -19.72 -19.32
N GLU A 259 0.65 -20.29 -18.60
CA GLU A 259 0.86 -21.47 -17.75
C GLU A 259 1.12 -22.74 -18.59
N GLY A 260 0.52 -22.84 -19.78
CA GLY A 260 0.72 -23.96 -20.71
C GLY A 260 1.98 -23.85 -21.58
N TRP A 261 2.65 -22.70 -21.59
CA TRP A 261 3.89 -22.49 -22.35
C TRP A 261 5.01 -23.44 -21.85
N PRO A 262 5.82 -24.05 -22.75
CA PRO A 262 5.93 -23.81 -24.20
C PRO A 262 4.92 -24.55 -25.09
N GLY A 263 4.02 -25.34 -24.50
CA GLY A 263 3.00 -26.09 -25.23
C GLY A 263 1.78 -25.25 -25.63
N ASP A 264 0.81 -25.92 -26.27
CA ASP A 264 -0.50 -25.38 -26.54
C ASP A 264 -1.50 -25.70 -25.43
N VAL A 265 -2.61 -24.97 -25.43
CA VAL A 265 -3.73 -25.17 -24.49
C VAL A 265 -4.98 -25.49 -25.28
N ASP A 266 -5.67 -26.56 -24.89
CA ASP A 266 -6.93 -27.02 -25.51
C ASP A 266 -8.02 -25.95 -25.49
N ARG A 267 -8.82 -25.88 -26.57
CA ARG A 267 -9.94 -24.93 -26.68
C ARG A 267 -10.94 -25.08 -25.54
N ASP A 268 -11.27 -26.32 -25.18
CA ASP A 268 -12.25 -26.61 -24.15
C ASP A 268 -11.71 -26.24 -22.75
N ALA A 269 -10.41 -26.40 -22.51
CA ALA A 269 -9.76 -25.93 -21.27
C ALA A 269 -9.76 -24.40 -21.17
N LEU A 270 -9.48 -23.70 -22.27
CA LEU A 270 -9.57 -22.24 -22.34
C LEU A 270 -11.00 -21.73 -22.09
N ILE A 271 -12.00 -22.39 -22.68
CA ILE A 271 -13.42 -22.07 -22.45
C ILE A 271 -13.80 -22.30 -20.98
N ALA A 272 -13.44 -23.46 -20.43
CA ALA A 272 -13.74 -23.79 -19.04
C ALA A 272 -13.19 -22.75 -18.07
N ARG A 273 -11.96 -22.28 -18.32
CA ARG A 273 -11.31 -21.29 -17.46
C ARG A 273 -11.84 -19.87 -17.66
N ALA A 274 -11.97 -19.41 -18.91
CA ALA A 274 -12.32 -18.02 -19.20
C ALA A 274 -13.83 -17.74 -19.11
N PHE A 275 -14.67 -18.73 -19.41
CA PHE A 275 -16.14 -18.59 -19.42
C PHE A 275 -16.82 -19.35 -18.27
N ARG A 276 -16.05 -20.06 -17.43
CA ARG A 276 -16.55 -20.81 -16.26
C ARG A 276 -17.63 -21.86 -16.63
N THR A 277 -17.48 -22.53 -17.78
CA THR A 277 -18.41 -23.57 -18.26
C THR A 277 -17.68 -24.86 -18.64
N GLN A 278 -18.14 -26.01 -18.13
CA GLN A 278 -17.51 -27.30 -18.41
C GLN A 278 -18.10 -28.03 -19.63
N ARG A 279 -19.20 -27.53 -20.20
CA ARG A 279 -19.86 -28.10 -21.39
C ARG A 279 -19.91 -27.05 -22.51
N PRO A 280 -18.79 -26.86 -23.24
CA PRO A 280 -18.73 -25.89 -24.33
C PRO A 280 -19.64 -26.29 -25.50
N ASP A 281 -20.32 -25.31 -26.08
CA ASP A 281 -21.03 -25.45 -27.35
C ASP A 281 -20.35 -24.62 -28.46
N GLU A 282 -20.94 -24.62 -29.66
CA GLU A 282 -20.37 -23.88 -30.80
C GLU A 282 -20.38 -22.36 -30.60
N THR A 283 -21.33 -21.82 -29.83
CA THR A 283 -21.35 -20.40 -29.45
C THR A 283 -20.17 -20.06 -28.55
N HIS A 284 -19.81 -20.93 -27.60
CA HIS A 284 -18.62 -20.76 -26.78
C HIS A 284 -17.33 -20.80 -27.59
N ARG A 285 -17.24 -21.70 -28.58
CA ARG A 285 -16.08 -21.76 -29.50
C ARG A 285 -15.98 -20.50 -30.37
N ALA A 286 -17.10 -20.00 -30.88
CA ALA A 286 -17.14 -18.73 -31.60
C ALA A 286 -16.69 -17.55 -30.73
N ARG A 287 -17.18 -17.49 -29.48
CA ARG A 287 -16.76 -16.47 -28.50
C ARG A 287 -15.27 -16.59 -28.17
N LEU A 288 -14.73 -17.79 -27.97
CA LEU A 288 -13.30 -18.01 -27.75
C LEU A 288 -12.47 -17.42 -28.90
N ARG A 289 -12.85 -17.68 -30.16
CA ARG A 289 -12.16 -17.14 -31.33
C ARG A 289 -12.11 -15.61 -31.31
N VAL A 290 -13.21 -14.95 -30.95
CA VAL A 290 -13.29 -13.49 -30.83
C VAL A 290 -12.38 -12.96 -29.72
N GLU A 291 -12.41 -13.56 -28.53
CA GLU A 291 -11.59 -13.12 -27.41
C GLU A 291 -10.10 -13.38 -27.63
N ILE A 292 -9.73 -14.50 -28.28
CA ILE A 292 -8.35 -14.75 -28.73
C ILE A 292 -7.91 -13.70 -29.76
N GLY A 293 -8.78 -13.32 -30.70
CA GLY A 293 -8.51 -12.23 -31.64
C GLY A 293 -8.25 -10.89 -30.95
N ARG A 294 -9.05 -10.55 -29.93
CA ARG A 294 -8.86 -9.35 -29.10
C ARG A 294 -7.55 -9.41 -28.31
N LEU A 295 -7.21 -10.57 -27.73
CA LEU A 295 -5.96 -10.76 -27.01
C LEU A 295 -4.76 -10.62 -27.95
N ARG A 296 -4.81 -11.24 -29.13
CA ARG A 296 -3.78 -11.10 -30.18
C ARG A 296 -3.52 -9.65 -30.51
N ALA A 297 -4.57 -8.87 -30.80
CA ALA A 297 -4.43 -7.46 -31.14
C ALA A 297 -3.75 -6.66 -30.02
N LEU A 298 -4.02 -7.01 -28.75
CA LEU A 298 -3.44 -6.33 -27.60
C LEU A 298 -1.95 -6.66 -27.40
N ILE A 299 -1.57 -7.93 -27.57
CA ILE A 299 -0.21 -8.40 -27.24
C ILE A 299 0.73 -8.51 -28.45
N ALA A 300 0.23 -8.20 -29.65
CA ALA A 300 0.96 -8.29 -30.92
C ALA A 300 2.38 -7.68 -30.90
N PRO A 301 2.67 -6.58 -30.18
CA PRO A 301 4.02 -6.04 -30.12
C PRO A 301 5.05 -6.96 -29.47
N GLN A 302 4.62 -7.96 -28.67
CA GLN A 302 5.50 -8.78 -27.83
C GLN A 302 5.26 -10.28 -27.92
N ALA A 303 4.11 -10.71 -28.41
CA ALA A 303 3.78 -12.12 -28.53
C ALA A 303 2.78 -12.37 -29.66
N ARG A 304 2.88 -13.57 -30.23
CA ARG A 304 1.88 -14.15 -31.12
C ARG A 304 1.10 -15.20 -30.36
N ILE A 305 -0.15 -15.40 -30.77
CA ILE A 305 -0.95 -16.56 -30.36
C ILE A 305 -1.24 -17.34 -31.62
N GLU A 306 -0.72 -18.54 -31.73
CA GLU A 306 -0.87 -19.39 -32.91
C GLU A 306 -1.98 -20.42 -32.65
N ALA A 307 -2.77 -20.71 -33.68
CA ALA A 307 -3.77 -21.78 -33.58
C ALA A 307 -3.08 -23.11 -33.85
N THR A 308 -3.32 -24.10 -33.01
CA THR A 308 -2.86 -25.48 -33.19
C THR A 308 -4.04 -26.38 -33.55
N GLU A 309 -3.76 -27.66 -33.82
CA GLU A 309 -4.82 -28.65 -34.05
C GLU A 309 -5.80 -28.69 -32.87
N ARG A 310 -5.28 -28.64 -31.63
CA ARG A 310 -6.06 -28.82 -30.41
C ARG A 310 -6.51 -27.52 -29.74
N GLY A 311 -5.77 -26.42 -29.94
CA GLY A 311 -6.15 -25.11 -29.41
C GLY A 311 -5.25 -23.98 -29.82
N TYR A 312 -4.55 -23.39 -28.84
CA TYR A 312 -3.75 -22.19 -29.05
C TYR A 312 -2.44 -22.24 -28.27
N ALA A 313 -1.36 -21.77 -28.89
CA ALA A 313 -0.03 -21.66 -28.28
C ALA A 313 0.40 -20.19 -28.19
N LEU A 314 1.06 -19.82 -27.09
CA LEU A 314 1.66 -18.50 -26.92
C LEU A 314 3.12 -18.52 -27.40
N VAL A 315 3.46 -17.62 -28.30
CA VAL A 315 4.80 -17.53 -28.88
C VAL A 315 5.37 -16.14 -28.61
N PRO A 316 6.29 -15.98 -27.64
CA PRO A 316 6.91 -14.68 -27.36
C PRO A 316 7.76 -14.21 -28.55
N LEU A 317 7.69 -12.92 -28.85
CA LEU A 317 8.51 -12.28 -29.87
C LEU A 317 9.83 -11.83 -29.25
N GLY A 318 10.95 -12.40 -29.69
CA GLY A 318 12.27 -11.94 -29.29
C GLY A 318 12.59 -10.57 -29.90
N ARG A 319 13.33 -9.72 -29.15
CA ARG A 319 13.94 -8.48 -29.70
C ARG A 319 15.08 -8.71 -30.71
N SER A 320 15.37 -9.95 -31.06
CA SER A 320 16.20 -10.32 -32.21
C SER A 320 15.51 -11.51 -32.88
N GLY A 321 15.46 -11.53 -34.22
CA GLY A 321 14.69 -12.45 -35.05
C GLY A 321 15.10 -13.93 -35.00
N CYS A 322 15.49 -14.44 -33.84
CA CYS A 322 15.76 -15.85 -33.59
C CYS A 322 14.60 -16.47 -32.78
N ALA A 323 14.21 -17.68 -33.14
CA ALA A 323 13.23 -18.45 -32.38
C ALA A 323 13.70 -18.63 -30.92
N PRO A 324 12.79 -18.47 -29.93
CA PRO A 324 13.15 -18.69 -28.54
C PRO A 324 13.61 -20.15 -28.34
N VAL A 325 14.79 -20.32 -27.73
CA VAL A 325 15.32 -21.63 -27.34
C VAL A 325 14.64 -22.05 -26.03
N PRO A 326 14.09 -23.28 -25.93
CA PRO A 326 13.62 -23.81 -24.66
C PRO A 326 14.74 -23.77 -23.62
N GLY A 327 14.55 -23.04 -22.53
CA GLY A 327 15.57 -22.85 -21.48
C GLY A 327 16.47 -21.61 -21.63
N GLY A 328 16.29 -20.79 -22.67
CA GLY A 328 16.99 -19.50 -22.79
C GLY A 328 16.36 -18.39 -21.93
N GLU A 329 17.12 -17.32 -21.67
CA GLU A 329 16.77 -16.15 -20.83
C GLU A 329 15.48 -15.39 -21.24
N ARG A 330 14.78 -15.79 -22.31
CA ARG A 330 13.57 -15.14 -22.84
C ARG A 330 12.38 -16.10 -22.86
N GLY A 331 11.95 -16.54 -21.69
CA GLY A 331 10.78 -17.41 -21.50
C GLY A 331 9.48 -16.64 -21.25
N VAL A 332 8.36 -17.37 -21.18
CA VAL A 332 7.10 -16.88 -20.62
C VAL A 332 7.05 -17.27 -19.14
N VAL A 333 6.69 -16.32 -18.29
CA VAL A 333 6.61 -16.52 -16.83
C VAL A 333 5.27 -16.02 -16.33
N VAL A 334 4.65 -16.77 -15.42
CA VAL A 334 3.45 -16.33 -14.71
C VAL A 334 3.85 -15.96 -13.29
N LEU A 335 3.61 -14.69 -12.93
CA LEU A 335 3.81 -14.21 -11.56
C LEU A 335 2.50 -14.39 -10.79
N VAL A 336 2.46 -15.39 -9.91
CA VAL A 336 1.29 -15.78 -9.12
C VAL A 336 1.32 -15.05 -7.78
N PRO A 337 0.20 -14.44 -7.34
CA PRO A 337 0.16 -13.76 -6.06
C PRO A 337 0.28 -14.73 -4.87
N PRO A 338 0.73 -14.26 -3.70
CA PRO A 338 0.80 -15.08 -2.49
C PRO A 338 -0.59 -15.42 -1.94
N ILE A 339 -1.59 -14.59 -2.25
CA ILE A 339 -3.01 -14.84 -2.00
C ILE A 339 -3.81 -14.60 -3.29
N GLU A 340 -4.60 -15.58 -3.71
CA GLU A 340 -5.51 -15.45 -4.84
C GLU A 340 -6.90 -14.95 -4.39
N GLY A 341 -7.63 -14.30 -5.29
CA GLY A 341 -9.00 -13.85 -5.06
C GLY A 341 -9.22 -12.39 -5.45
N GLU A 342 -10.49 -12.02 -5.62
CA GLU A 342 -10.88 -10.63 -5.95
C GLU A 342 -10.66 -9.70 -4.75
N GLU A 343 -10.69 -10.26 -3.53
CA GLU A 343 -10.51 -9.55 -2.26
C GLU A 343 -9.04 -9.50 -1.81
N ALA A 344 -8.07 -9.89 -2.65
CA ALA A 344 -6.65 -9.91 -2.30
C ALA A 344 -6.11 -8.51 -1.93
N SER A 345 -6.52 -7.46 -2.67
CA SER A 345 -6.14 -6.07 -2.34
C SER A 345 -6.76 -5.57 -1.04
N LEU A 346 -7.96 -6.03 -0.70
CA LEU A 346 -8.62 -5.71 0.56
C LEU A 346 -7.91 -6.39 1.74
N GLN A 347 -7.56 -7.67 1.60
CA GLN A 347 -6.74 -8.39 2.59
C GLN A 347 -5.34 -7.77 2.73
N ALA A 348 -4.73 -7.33 1.63
CA ALA A 348 -3.45 -6.65 1.63
C ALA A 348 -3.46 -5.36 2.46
N LEU A 349 -4.54 -4.57 2.40
CA LEU A 349 -4.70 -3.35 3.21
C LEU A 349 -4.84 -3.62 4.71
N LEU A 350 -5.38 -4.80 5.07
CA LEU A 350 -5.58 -5.23 6.46
C LEU A 350 -4.39 -6.02 7.02
N ALA A 351 -3.39 -6.31 6.19
CA ALA A 351 -2.28 -7.22 6.51
C ALA A 351 -1.40 -6.76 7.69
N ASP A 352 -1.41 -5.47 8.02
CA ASP A 352 -0.71 -4.88 9.17
C ASP A 352 -1.45 -5.08 10.51
N GLY A 353 -2.67 -5.64 10.47
CA GLY A 353 -3.53 -5.83 11.64
C GLY A 353 -4.15 -4.54 12.18
N ALA A 354 -3.95 -3.39 11.52
CA ALA A 354 -4.53 -2.14 11.93
C ALA A 354 -6.06 -2.16 11.75
N ALA A 355 -6.77 -1.39 12.57
CA ALA A 355 -8.22 -1.30 12.53
C ALA A 355 -8.67 -0.22 11.52
N TRP A 356 -9.28 -0.63 10.41
CA TRP A 356 -9.74 0.27 9.34
C TRP A 356 -11.25 0.53 9.38
N SER A 357 -11.69 1.74 8.98
CA SER A 357 -13.11 1.95 8.67
C SER A 357 -13.42 1.50 7.24
N THR A 358 -14.68 1.11 6.98
CA THR A 358 -15.16 0.82 5.61
C THR A 358 -14.97 2.00 4.66
N SER A 359 -15.14 3.23 5.15
CA SER A 359 -14.92 4.44 4.36
C SER A 359 -13.46 4.64 3.95
N ALA A 360 -12.50 4.34 4.82
CA ALA A 360 -11.08 4.44 4.52
C ALA A 360 -10.63 3.36 3.52
N LEU A 361 -11.12 2.14 3.68
CA LEU A 361 -10.88 1.05 2.73
C LEU A 361 -11.43 1.37 1.34
N ALA A 362 -12.65 1.91 1.28
CA ALA A 362 -13.26 2.36 0.02
C ALA A 362 -12.42 3.46 -0.66
N LEU A 363 -11.93 4.44 0.11
CA LEU A 363 -11.04 5.48 -0.42
C LEU A 363 -9.71 4.92 -0.94
N ALA A 364 -9.13 3.94 -0.26
CA ALA A 364 -7.86 3.32 -0.66
C ALA A 364 -8.01 2.41 -1.90
N LEU A 365 -9.14 1.72 -2.02
CA LEU A 365 -9.43 0.85 -3.17
C LEU A 365 -9.96 1.63 -4.39
N GLY A 366 -10.45 2.85 -4.20
CA GLY A 366 -11.16 3.59 -5.26
C GLY A 366 -12.54 3.00 -5.57
N GLU A 367 -13.14 2.29 -4.61
CA GLU A 367 -14.38 1.55 -4.75
C GLU A 367 -15.52 2.18 -3.94
N SER A 368 -16.75 1.78 -4.22
CA SER A 368 -17.90 2.21 -3.40
C SER A 368 -17.88 1.55 -2.02
N GLN A 369 -18.35 2.24 -0.97
CA GLN A 369 -18.48 1.63 0.36
C GLN A 369 -19.37 0.39 0.35
N ARG A 370 -20.40 0.35 -0.51
CA ARG A 370 -21.28 -0.82 -0.66
C ARG A 370 -20.54 -2.03 -1.22
N THR A 371 -19.64 -1.83 -2.19
CA THR A 371 -18.79 -2.89 -2.76
C THR A 371 -17.87 -3.44 -1.67
N VAL A 372 -17.17 -2.56 -0.95
CA VAL A 372 -16.24 -2.95 0.11
C VAL A 372 -16.96 -3.65 1.27
N GLN A 373 -18.15 -3.19 1.66
CA GLN A 373 -18.92 -3.81 2.74
C GLN A 373 -19.36 -5.24 2.39
N ARG A 374 -19.72 -5.50 1.13
CA ARG A 374 -20.04 -6.86 0.68
C ARG A 374 -18.82 -7.78 0.76
N ALA A 375 -17.69 -7.35 0.21
CA ALA A 375 -16.44 -8.10 0.28
C ALA A 375 -15.99 -8.36 1.73
N LEU A 376 -16.15 -7.38 2.63
CA LEU A 376 -15.86 -7.55 4.05
C LEU A 376 -16.77 -8.58 4.72
N ALA A 377 -18.07 -8.59 4.39
CA ALA A 377 -19.00 -9.59 4.90
C ALA A 377 -18.62 -11.01 4.43
N ASP A 378 -18.23 -11.17 3.17
CA ASP A 378 -17.77 -12.45 2.63
C ASP A 378 -16.46 -12.92 3.31
N LEU A 379 -15.51 -11.99 3.52
CA LEU A 379 -14.27 -12.28 4.27
C LEU A 379 -14.53 -12.61 5.74
N GLU A 380 -15.50 -11.97 6.39
CA GLU A 380 -15.88 -12.23 7.78
C GLU A 380 -16.54 -13.59 7.92
N ALA A 381 -17.45 -13.93 7.00
CA ALA A 381 -18.05 -15.26 6.92
C ALA A 381 -17.00 -16.36 6.70
N ALA A 382 -15.93 -16.04 5.96
CA ALA A 382 -14.78 -16.92 5.77
C ALA A 382 -13.76 -16.90 6.92
N GLY A 383 -13.99 -16.14 8.00
CA GLY A 383 -13.10 -16.05 9.16
C GLY A 383 -11.77 -15.32 8.91
N LYS A 384 -11.64 -14.59 7.79
CA LYS A 384 -10.41 -13.89 7.38
C LYS A 384 -10.28 -12.50 7.99
N VAL A 385 -11.40 -11.87 8.34
CA VAL A 385 -11.46 -10.56 8.98
C VAL A 385 -12.44 -10.60 10.16
N ARG A 386 -12.34 -9.64 11.08
CA ARG A 386 -13.30 -9.44 12.16
C ARG A 386 -13.69 -7.98 12.29
N ALA A 387 -14.96 -7.74 12.64
CA ALA A 387 -15.43 -6.43 13.03
C ALA A 387 -15.26 -6.18 14.55
N ILE A 388 -14.89 -4.95 14.92
CA ILE A 388 -14.94 -4.43 16.30
C ILE A 388 -15.73 -3.13 16.34
N GLY A 389 -16.34 -2.81 17.48
CA GLY A 389 -17.22 -1.64 17.61
C GLY A 389 -18.58 -1.84 16.94
N ARG A 390 -19.39 -0.77 16.86
CA ARG A 390 -20.75 -0.82 16.28
C ARG A 390 -21.04 0.43 15.43
N ALA A 391 -21.87 0.25 14.40
CA ALA A 391 -22.34 1.34 13.52
C ALA A 391 -21.17 2.23 13.02
N ARG A 392 -21.20 3.54 13.29
CA ARG A 392 -20.16 4.50 12.85
C ARG A 392 -18.79 4.28 13.48
N SER A 393 -18.72 3.53 14.58
CA SER A 393 -17.46 3.14 15.24
C SER A 393 -16.93 1.78 14.78
N GLN A 394 -17.64 1.08 13.88
CA GLN A 394 -17.22 -0.23 13.39
C GLN A 394 -15.90 -0.13 12.65
N ARG A 395 -14.97 -1.01 13.02
CA ARG A 395 -13.66 -1.17 12.39
C ARG A 395 -13.42 -2.61 12.01
N TRP A 396 -12.64 -2.79 10.96
CA TRP A 396 -12.27 -4.08 10.39
C TRP A 396 -10.79 -4.30 10.58
N LEU A 397 -10.41 -5.51 10.97
CA LEU A 397 -9.03 -5.94 11.03
C LEU A 397 -8.92 -7.42 10.65
N SER A 398 -7.74 -7.83 10.24
CA SER A 398 -7.37 -9.24 10.11
C SER A 398 -6.27 -9.59 11.10
N VAL A 399 -6.02 -10.88 11.27
CA VAL A 399 -4.73 -11.32 11.82
C VAL A 399 -3.63 -10.84 10.87
N PRO A 400 -2.51 -10.29 11.36
CA PRO A 400 -1.40 -9.92 10.50
C PRO A 400 -0.99 -11.08 9.62
N LEU A 401 -0.85 -10.84 8.31
CA LEU A 401 -0.45 -11.88 7.37
C LEU A 401 1.06 -12.10 7.52
N ALA A 402 1.42 -13.18 8.21
CA ALA A 402 2.81 -13.59 8.40
C ALA A 402 3.27 -14.50 7.23
N GLY A 403 4.55 -14.38 6.85
CA GLY A 403 5.19 -15.29 5.89
C GLY A 403 5.26 -14.82 4.44
N PHE A 404 4.57 -13.75 4.06
CA PHE A 404 4.71 -13.10 2.75
C PHE A 404 4.49 -11.59 2.86
N THR A 405 4.93 -10.84 1.85
CA THR A 405 4.65 -9.42 1.72
C THR A 405 3.49 -9.19 0.75
N THR A 406 2.64 -8.22 1.07
CA THR A 406 1.47 -7.84 0.26
C THR A 406 1.73 -6.64 -0.64
N ILE A 407 2.98 -6.15 -0.73
CA ILE A 407 3.37 -4.95 -1.50
C ILE A 407 2.88 -4.98 -2.96
N LEU A 408 2.89 -6.15 -3.61
CA LEU A 408 2.43 -6.30 -4.99
C LEU A 408 0.91 -6.32 -5.16
N LEU A 409 0.16 -6.56 -4.07
CA LEU A 409 -1.30 -6.69 -4.04
C LEU A 409 -2.00 -5.40 -3.62
N LEU A 410 -1.27 -4.51 -2.95
CA LEU A 410 -1.80 -3.22 -2.57
C LEU A 410 -2.14 -2.41 -3.84
N PRO A 411 -3.22 -1.60 -3.81
CA PRO A 411 -3.70 -0.87 -4.98
C PRO A 411 -2.56 -0.17 -5.74
N PRO A 412 -2.31 -0.53 -7.01
CA PRO A 412 -1.19 0.06 -7.72
C PRO A 412 -1.42 1.56 -7.90
N SER A 413 -0.34 2.34 -7.98
CA SER A 413 -0.44 3.59 -8.72
C SER A 413 -0.92 3.22 -10.12
N LEU A 414 -2.12 3.66 -10.49
CA LEU A 414 -2.61 3.54 -11.85
C LEU A 414 -1.49 4.03 -12.77
N PRO A 415 -0.96 3.21 -13.69
CA PRO A 415 -0.20 3.79 -14.79
C PRO A 415 -1.17 4.73 -15.50
N LEU A 416 -0.81 6.02 -15.55
CA LEU A 416 -1.44 6.93 -16.49
C LEU A 416 -1.28 6.29 -17.88
N ALA A 417 -2.43 6.15 -18.55
CA ALA A 417 -2.56 5.54 -19.87
C ALA A 417 -1.70 6.26 -20.91
#